data_AF-A0A8S3HJA2-F1
#
_entry.id   AF-A0A8S3HJA2-F1
#
_cell.length_a   1.000
_cell.length_b   1.000
_cell.length_c   1.000
_cell.angle_alpha   90.00
_cell.angle_beta   90.00
_cell.angle_gamma   90.00
#
_symmetry.space_group_name_H-M   'P 1'
#
loop_
_entity.id
_entity.type
_entity.pdbx_description
1 polymer ?
#
loop_
_entity_poly.entity_id
_entity_poly.type
_entity_poly.pdbx_seq_one_letter_code
_entity_poly.pdbx_strand_id
1 'polypeptide(L)'
;MTNVNEPRNNTDSILFAKEPDQGNNVMILGASFTTGVGGEVIDSSNIDSVNRPNITAAAVVDNQSLVGVTSVNMLIIDKPTIYKNVDNKTNKKLASSIIIVTLRRNEATPAPINISLYFKVLLEFQPDRRSNYFCSFYDTNTQAWNEDGCTKPIFKSSLDRYECRCNHTTTFALVWLPKSHLTRYLNSQDIASL
;
A
#
# COMPACT_ATOMS: atom_id res chain seq x y z
N MET A 1 9.20 23.43 19.89
CA MET A 1 9.03 21.97 19.73
C MET A 1 7.70 21.60 20.31
N THR A 2 6.72 21.27 19.48
CA THR A 2 5.40 20.82 19.92
C THR A 2 5.22 19.39 19.43
N ASN A 3 5.26 18.44 20.37
CA ASN A 3 4.70 17.12 20.17
C ASN A 3 3.21 17.32 19.87
N VAL A 4 2.78 17.00 18.65
CA VAL A 4 1.36 16.93 18.35
C VAL A 4 0.93 15.48 18.58
N ASN A 5 0.42 15.24 19.79
CA ASN A 5 -0.46 14.12 20.05
C ASN A 5 -1.88 14.50 19.58
N GLU A 6 -2.51 13.57 18.86
CA GLU A 6 -3.96 13.36 18.69
C GLU A 6 -4.78 14.24 17.71
N PRO A 7 -5.85 13.68 17.08
CA PRO A 7 -6.99 13.04 17.77
C PRO A 7 -7.28 11.56 17.39
N ARG A 8 -7.60 10.75 18.42
CA ARG A 8 -8.43 9.55 18.31
C ARG A 8 -9.89 9.95 18.11
N ASN A 9 -10.45 9.52 16.97
CA ASN A 9 -11.87 9.22 16.66
C ASN A 9 -12.04 9.43 15.14
N ASN A 10 -12.31 8.48 14.25
CA ASN A 10 -12.91 7.15 14.30
C ASN A 10 -12.19 6.27 13.24
N THR A 11 -11.95 4.99 13.58
CA THR A 11 -11.45 3.84 12.76
C THR A 11 -10.16 3.94 11.95
N ASP A 12 -9.74 5.10 11.49
CA ASP A 12 -8.64 5.25 10.54
C ASP A 12 -7.47 5.91 11.26
N SER A 13 -6.34 5.21 11.36
CA SER A 13 -5.15 5.74 12.00
C SER A 13 -4.20 6.31 10.96
N ILE A 14 -3.62 7.46 11.28
CA ILE A 14 -2.77 8.27 10.39
C ILE A 14 -1.37 8.36 11.01
N LEU A 15 -0.33 8.10 10.22
CA LEU A 15 1.08 8.32 10.59
C LEU A 15 1.69 9.35 9.64
N PHE A 16 2.53 10.26 10.16
CA PHE A 16 3.31 11.22 9.36
C PHE A 16 4.80 10.94 9.54
N ALA A 17 5.53 10.70 8.44
CA ALA A 17 7.00 10.62 8.47
C ALA A 17 7.62 12.02 8.23
N LYS A 18 8.74 12.28 8.93
CA LYS A 18 9.48 13.56 8.96
C LYS A 18 10.87 13.39 8.29
N GLU A 19 11.52 14.52 8.01
CA GLU A 19 12.77 14.69 7.24
C GLU A 19 13.83 13.58 7.40
N PRO A 20 14.37 13.03 6.29
CA PRO A 20 15.60 12.24 6.34
C PRO A 20 16.75 13.19 6.68
N ASP A 21 17.13 13.23 7.95
CA ASP A 21 18.30 13.98 8.39
C ASP A 21 19.58 13.28 7.90
N GLN A 22 20.11 13.74 6.76
CA GLN A 22 21.33 13.20 6.16
C GLN A 22 22.60 13.47 6.98
N GLY A 23 22.51 14.25 8.07
CA GLY A 23 23.62 14.54 8.98
C GLY A 23 23.79 13.53 10.12
N ASN A 24 22.81 12.64 10.34
CA ASN A 24 22.81 11.66 11.42
C ASN A 24 23.00 10.22 10.90
N ASN A 25 23.52 9.32 11.74
CA ASN A 25 23.64 7.87 11.41
C ASN A 25 22.28 7.17 11.21
N VAL A 26 21.17 7.86 11.50
CA VAL A 26 19.81 7.33 11.44
C VAL A 26 19.06 8.03 10.32
N MET A 27 18.74 7.31 9.26
CA MET A 27 17.97 7.81 8.12
C MET A 27 16.55 7.28 8.18
N ILE A 28 15.55 8.17 8.09
CA ILE A 28 14.14 7.76 7.99
C ILE A 28 13.87 7.18 6.61
N LEU A 29 13.43 5.93 6.59
CA LEU A 29 13.18 5.14 5.37
C LEU A 29 11.67 4.97 5.11
N GLY A 30 10.85 5.02 6.15
CA GLY A 30 9.41 4.98 5.99
C GLY A 30 8.63 4.75 7.27
N ALA A 31 7.64 3.88 7.18
CA ALA A 31 6.59 3.75 8.20
C ALA A 31 6.00 2.33 8.19
N SER A 32 5.63 1.84 9.38
CA SER A 32 4.80 0.65 9.53
C SER A 32 3.59 0.94 10.41
N PHE A 33 2.59 0.08 10.29
CA PHE A 33 1.32 0.24 10.97
C PHE A 33 0.74 -1.12 11.36
N THR A 34 0.16 -1.17 12.57
CA THR A 34 -0.61 -2.30 13.07
C THR A 34 -2.02 -1.83 13.45
N THR A 35 -3.02 -2.41 12.79
CA THR A 35 -4.44 -2.15 13.04
C THR A 35 -4.81 -2.28 14.51
N GLY A 36 -5.47 -1.24 15.03
CA GLY A 36 -5.89 -1.14 16.44
C GLY A 36 -4.77 -0.83 17.44
N VAL A 37 -3.52 -0.75 17.00
CA VAL A 37 -2.37 -0.43 17.87
C VAL A 37 -1.82 0.95 17.54
N GLY A 38 -1.45 1.21 16.29
CA GLY A 38 -0.81 2.46 15.87
C GLY A 38 0.29 2.24 14.83
N GLY A 39 1.01 3.32 14.52
CA GLY A 39 2.14 3.30 13.59
C GLY A 39 3.47 3.58 14.26
N GLU A 40 4.55 3.14 13.61
CA GLU A 40 5.94 3.45 13.97
C GLU A 40 6.71 3.95 12.75
N VAL A 41 7.71 4.81 12.98
CA VAL A 41 8.64 5.25 11.94
C VAL A 41 9.67 4.15 11.71
N ILE A 42 9.98 3.89 10.44
CA ILE A 42 11.04 2.97 10.02
C ILE A 42 12.25 3.79 9.60
N ASP A 43 13.39 3.48 10.21
CA ASP A 43 14.68 4.08 9.93
C ASP A 43 15.77 3.00 9.74
N SER A 44 16.99 3.43 9.46
CA SER A 44 18.14 2.54 9.23
C SER A 44 18.49 1.66 10.43
N SER A 45 18.06 1.99 11.65
CA SER A 45 18.35 1.24 12.86
C SER A 45 17.30 0.17 13.19
N ASN A 46 16.07 0.32 12.70
CA ASN A 46 14.94 -0.55 13.05
C ASN A 46 14.26 -1.19 11.83
N ILE A 47 14.89 -1.18 10.65
CA ILE A 47 14.32 -1.70 9.41
C ILE A 47 13.77 -3.13 9.53
N ASP A 48 14.39 -3.99 10.33
CA ASP A 48 13.93 -5.36 10.57
C ASP A 48 12.57 -5.46 11.26
N SER A 49 12.10 -4.38 11.89
CA SER A 49 10.76 -4.30 12.46
C SER A 49 9.67 -4.56 11.42
N VAL A 50 9.93 -4.27 10.13
CA VAL A 50 8.98 -4.61 9.07
C VAL A 50 8.71 -6.11 8.98
N ASN A 51 9.58 -6.99 9.50
CA ASN A 51 9.37 -8.44 9.49
C ASN A 51 8.50 -8.94 10.65
N ARG A 52 7.92 -8.05 11.47
CA ARG A 52 6.98 -8.46 12.53
C ARG A 52 5.65 -8.94 11.92
N PRO A 53 5.08 -10.06 12.39
CA PRO A 53 3.88 -10.67 11.79
C PRO A 53 2.58 -9.88 12.06
N ASN A 54 2.60 -8.93 13.00
CA ASN A 54 1.45 -8.09 13.36
C ASN A 54 1.33 -6.81 12.51
N ILE A 55 2.30 -6.53 11.63
CA ILE A 55 2.22 -5.37 10.73
C ILE A 55 1.14 -5.60 9.69
N THR A 56 0.20 -4.66 9.59
CA THR A 56 -0.88 -4.69 8.61
C THR A 56 -0.55 -3.91 7.35
N ALA A 57 0.23 -2.83 7.48
CA ALA A 57 0.73 -2.07 6.35
C ALA A 57 2.12 -1.50 6.65
N ALA A 58 3.01 -1.48 5.67
CA ALA A 58 4.27 -0.76 5.78
C ALA A 58 4.79 -0.31 4.42
N ALA A 59 5.61 0.73 4.43
CA ALA A 59 6.34 1.20 3.27
C ALA A 59 7.76 1.58 3.67
N VAL A 60 8.74 1.16 2.87
CA VAL A 60 10.16 1.43 3.08
C VAL A 60 10.77 1.85 1.76
N VAL A 61 11.29 3.07 1.69
CA VAL A 61 12.03 3.59 0.54
C VAL A 61 13.48 3.11 0.64
N ASP A 62 14.02 2.64 -0.48
CA ASP A 62 15.43 2.26 -0.57
C ASP A 62 16.33 3.47 -0.24
N ASN A 63 17.36 3.25 0.56
CA ASN A 63 18.33 4.29 0.95
C ASN A 63 18.93 4.98 -0.29
N GLN A 64 19.23 4.22 -1.35
CA GLN A 64 19.78 4.78 -2.59
C GLN A 64 18.79 5.75 -3.28
N SER A 65 17.49 5.58 -3.07
CA SER A 65 16.45 6.45 -3.62
C SER A 65 16.25 7.74 -2.82
N LEU A 66 16.86 7.85 -1.63
CA LEU A 66 16.78 9.00 -0.73
C LEU A 66 17.92 10.02 -0.92
N VAL A 67 18.88 9.75 -1.82
CA VAL A 67 19.90 10.73 -2.20
C VAL A 67 19.22 11.99 -2.75
N GLY A 68 19.59 13.16 -2.21
CA GLY A 68 19.00 14.45 -2.57
C GLY A 68 17.54 14.68 -2.12
N VAL A 69 16.93 13.74 -1.39
CA VAL A 69 15.60 13.89 -0.78
C VAL A 69 15.72 14.70 0.51
N THR A 70 14.88 15.73 0.65
CA THR A 70 14.79 16.57 1.85
C THR A 70 13.62 16.25 2.75
N SER A 71 12.58 15.60 2.24
CA SER A 71 11.48 15.12 3.08
C SER A 71 10.86 13.86 2.50
N VAL A 72 10.57 12.91 3.38
CA VAL A 72 9.74 11.74 3.10
C VAL A 72 8.46 11.89 3.91
N ASN A 73 7.33 12.09 3.24
CA ASN A 73 6.03 12.07 3.92
C ASN A 73 5.31 10.79 3.54
N MET A 74 4.98 9.99 4.53
CA MET A 74 4.11 8.84 4.38
C MET A 74 2.84 9.06 5.17
N LEU A 75 1.72 8.62 4.62
CA LEU A 75 0.40 8.56 5.25
C LEU A 75 -0.15 7.16 5.01
N ILE A 76 -0.40 6.43 6.08
CA ILE A 76 -1.10 5.14 6.03
C ILE A 76 -2.53 5.39 6.47
N ILE A 77 -3.50 4.93 5.68
CA ILE A 77 -4.93 4.96 6.03
C ILE A 77 -5.32 3.51 6.33
N ASP A 78 -5.50 3.21 7.62
CA ASP A 78 -6.05 1.93 8.04
C ASP A 78 -7.52 1.81 7.66
N LYS A 79 -7.96 0.61 7.29
CA LYS A 79 -9.36 0.28 6.96
C LYS A 79 -10.09 1.35 6.13
N PRO A 80 -9.64 1.61 4.89
CA PRO A 80 -10.21 2.64 4.00
C PRO A 80 -11.61 2.28 3.46
N THR A 81 -12.61 2.09 4.33
CA THR A 81 -13.94 1.56 3.97
C THR A 81 -14.72 2.49 3.03
N ILE A 82 -14.54 3.81 3.18
CA ILE A 82 -15.14 4.81 2.27
C ILE A 82 -14.57 4.71 0.85
N TYR A 83 -13.41 4.08 0.70
CA TYR A 83 -12.74 3.85 -0.57
C TYR A 83 -12.93 2.42 -1.07
N LYS A 84 -13.87 1.61 -0.55
CA LYS A 84 -13.98 0.19 -0.96
C LYS A 84 -14.21 -0.03 -2.47
N ASN A 85 -14.93 0.88 -3.13
CA ASN A 85 -15.29 0.83 -4.55
C ASN A 85 -14.54 1.91 -5.36
N VAL A 86 -13.20 1.93 -5.32
CA VAL A 86 -12.41 3.03 -5.93
C VAL A 86 -12.49 3.06 -7.45
N ASP A 87 -12.65 1.91 -8.12
CA ASP A 87 -12.46 1.82 -9.56
C ASP A 87 -13.64 1.16 -10.27
N ASN A 88 -14.55 2.01 -10.75
CA ASN A 88 -15.70 1.61 -11.56
C ASN A 88 -15.31 1.21 -13.00
N LYS A 89 -14.08 1.52 -13.46
CA LYS A 89 -13.61 1.18 -14.82
C LYS A 89 -13.08 -0.24 -14.88
N THR A 90 -12.30 -0.66 -13.88
CA THR A 90 -11.65 -1.97 -13.86
C THR A 90 -12.36 -3.00 -12.98
N ASN A 91 -13.38 -2.59 -12.20
CA ASN A 91 -14.05 -3.41 -11.17
C ASN A 91 -13.11 -3.94 -10.07
N LYS A 92 -11.87 -3.44 -9.98
CA LYS A 92 -10.94 -3.78 -8.90
C LYS A 92 -11.48 -3.23 -7.58
N LYS A 93 -11.30 -4.00 -6.52
CA LYS A 93 -11.68 -3.65 -5.14
C LYS A 93 -10.45 -3.59 -4.26
N LEU A 94 -10.48 -2.71 -3.25
CA LEU A 94 -9.43 -2.70 -2.23
C LEU A 94 -9.39 -4.04 -1.48
N ALA A 95 -8.20 -4.44 -1.06
CA ALA A 95 -7.94 -5.58 -0.19
C ALA A 95 -7.18 -5.21 1.10
N SER A 96 -6.53 -4.05 1.16
CA SER A 96 -5.65 -3.65 2.25
C SER A 96 -5.86 -2.20 2.69
N SER A 97 -5.09 -1.77 3.68
CA SER A 97 -4.82 -0.35 3.96
C SER A 97 -4.26 0.37 2.73
N ILE A 98 -4.44 1.68 2.67
CA ILE A 98 -3.85 2.55 1.64
C ILE A 98 -2.57 3.18 2.21
N ILE A 99 -1.52 3.24 1.39
CA ILE A 99 -0.25 3.89 1.73
C ILE A 99 0.00 5.01 0.71
N ILE A 100 0.07 6.24 1.20
CA ILE A 100 0.40 7.44 0.42
C ILE A 100 1.84 7.81 0.74
N VAL A 101 2.67 8.00 -0.28
CA VAL A 101 4.07 8.36 -0.14
C VAL A 101 4.39 9.52 -1.05
N THR A 102 5.01 10.56 -0.49
CA THR A 102 5.50 11.72 -1.24
C THR A 102 6.92 12.06 -0.81
N LEU A 103 7.77 12.39 -1.79
CA LEU A 103 9.15 12.79 -1.57
C LEU A 103 9.35 14.22 -2.06
N ARG A 104 10.11 15.03 -1.31
CA ARG A 104 10.60 16.34 -1.76
C ARG A 104 12.10 16.26 -2.00
N ARG A 105 12.59 16.83 -3.09
CA ARG A 105 14.01 16.88 -3.45
C ARG A 105 14.49 18.31 -3.63
N ASN A 106 15.78 18.54 -3.37
CA ASN A 106 16.44 19.84 -3.61
C ASN A 106 16.82 20.03 -5.09
N GLU A 107 17.09 18.94 -5.81
CA GLU A 107 17.49 19.01 -7.22
C GLU A 107 16.35 18.66 -8.19
N ALA A 108 16.44 19.22 -9.40
CA ALA A 108 15.45 19.05 -10.46
C ALA A 108 15.53 17.68 -11.18
N THR A 109 16.58 16.88 -10.95
CA THR A 109 16.76 15.58 -11.61
C THR A 109 16.04 14.47 -10.84
N PRO A 110 15.05 13.80 -11.44
CA PRO A 110 14.40 12.66 -10.81
C PRO A 110 15.35 11.46 -10.81
N ALA A 111 15.99 11.18 -9.67
CA ALA A 111 16.59 9.87 -9.42
C ALA A 111 15.50 8.78 -9.33
N PRO A 112 15.75 7.57 -9.85
CA PRO A 112 14.81 6.47 -9.75
C PRO A 112 14.48 6.17 -8.28
N ILE A 113 13.20 5.95 -8.00
CA ILE A 113 12.74 5.59 -6.66
C ILE A 113 12.51 4.09 -6.65
N ASN A 114 12.84 3.43 -5.54
CA ASN A 114 12.48 2.06 -5.27
C ASN A 114 11.85 2.02 -3.88
N ILE A 115 10.61 1.56 -3.81
CA ILE A 115 9.85 1.46 -2.57
C ILE A 115 9.32 0.05 -2.39
N SER A 116 9.57 -0.52 -1.21
CA SER A 116 8.99 -1.79 -0.80
C SER A 116 7.71 -1.53 -0.02
N LEU A 117 6.65 -2.25 -0.38
CA LEU A 117 5.32 -2.12 0.20
C LEU A 117 4.88 -3.47 0.77
N TYR A 118 4.23 -3.41 1.93
CA TYR A 118 3.79 -4.58 2.69
C TYR A 118 2.31 -4.41 3.01
N PHE A 119 1.49 -5.41 2.66
CA PHE A 119 0.05 -5.34 2.80
C PHE A 119 -0.53 -6.64 3.35
N LYS A 120 -1.15 -6.56 4.53
CA LYS A 120 -2.04 -7.60 5.02
C LYS A 120 -3.43 -7.42 4.42
N VAL A 121 -4.05 -8.52 3.99
CA VAL A 121 -5.44 -8.49 3.53
C VAL A 121 -6.34 -8.22 4.73
N LEU A 122 -7.17 -7.19 4.64
CA LEU A 122 -8.16 -6.87 5.66
C LEU A 122 -9.38 -7.78 5.47
N LEU A 123 -9.88 -8.35 6.56
CA LEU A 123 -10.93 -9.37 6.53
C LEU A 123 -12.23 -8.85 5.89
N GLU A 124 -12.58 -7.58 6.14
CA GLU A 124 -13.75 -6.90 5.57
C GLU A 124 -13.69 -6.68 4.04
N PHE A 125 -12.49 -6.81 3.49
CA PHE A 125 -12.21 -6.74 2.05
C PHE A 125 -11.84 -8.10 1.46
N GLN A 126 -11.74 -9.13 2.30
CA GLN A 126 -11.35 -10.46 1.87
C GLN A 126 -12.44 -11.06 0.97
N PRO A 127 -12.07 -11.58 -0.20
CA PRO A 127 -13.02 -12.22 -1.10
C PRO A 127 -13.39 -13.62 -0.61
N ASP A 128 -14.62 -14.07 -0.92
CA ASP A 128 -15.12 -15.40 -0.54
C ASP A 128 -14.34 -16.57 -1.15
N ARG A 129 -13.54 -16.35 -2.21
CA ARG A 129 -12.78 -17.40 -2.94
C ARG A 129 -11.48 -16.85 -3.54
N ARG A 130 -10.59 -17.77 -3.96
CA ARG A 130 -9.28 -17.52 -4.63
C ARG A 130 -9.32 -16.32 -5.60
N SER A 131 -8.83 -15.18 -5.13
CA SER A 131 -8.71 -13.94 -5.89
C SER A 131 -7.28 -13.67 -6.30
N ASN A 132 -7.15 -13.00 -7.44
CA ASN A 132 -5.87 -12.45 -7.88
C ASN A 132 -5.68 -11.09 -7.22
N TYR A 133 -4.58 -10.95 -6.51
CA TYR A 133 -4.17 -9.69 -5.91
C TYR A 133 -3.17 -8.99 -6.82
N PHE A 134 -3.20 -7.66 -6.78
CA PHE A 134 -2.33 -6.78 -7.53
C PHE A 134 -1.81 -5.71 -6.58
N CYS A 135 -0.51 -5.42 -6.67
CA CYS A 135 0.01 -4.19 -6.09
C CYS A 135 -0.19 -3.09 -7.10
N SER A 136 -0.98 -2.10 -6.71
CA SER A 136 -1.43 -1.07 -7.62
C SER A 136 -1.21 0.30 -6.99
N PHE A 137 -1.02 1.28 -7.87
CA PHE A 137 -1.05 2.67 -7.52
C PHE A 137 -2.29 3.35 -8.11
N TYR A 138 -2.75 4.41 -7.46
CA TYR A 138 -3.85 5.21 -7.99
C TYR A 138 -3.31 6.21 -9.01
N ASP A 139 -3.58 5.98 -10.28
CA ASP A 139 -3.21 6.88 -11.36
C ASP A 139 -4.26 7.99 -11.48
N THR A 140 -3.86 9.22 -11.14
CA THR A 140 -4.76 10.38 -11.18
C THR A 140 -5.12 10.83 -12.60
N ASN A 141 -4.34 10.43 -13.62
CA ASN A 141 -4.62 10.77 -15.01
C ASN A 141 -5.77 9.91 -15.55
N THR A 142 -5.72 8.61 -15.28
CA THR A 142 -6.76 7.66 -15.72
C THR A 142 -7.88 7.48 -14.69
N GLN A 143 -7.67 7.97 -13.46
CA GLN A 143 -8.56 7.82 -12.30
C GLN A 143 -8.84 6.35 -11.98
N ALA A 144 -7.80 5.51 -12.05
CA ALA A 144 -7.91 4.06 -11.93
C ALA A 144 -6.71 3.46 -11.18
N TRP A 145 -6.87 2.25 -10.65
CA TRP A 145 -5.75 1.50 -10.08
C TRP A 145 -4.94 0.86 -11.21
N ASN A 146 -3.65 1.20 -11.26
CA ASN A 146 -2.69 0.74 -12.26
C ASN A 146 -1.53 -0.03 -11.59
N GLU A 147 -0.99 -1.03 -12.29
CA GLU A 147 0.12 -1.88 -11.85
C GLU A 147 1.47 -1.44 -12.44
N ASP A 148 1.49 -0.46 -13.35
CA ASP A 148 2.70 -0.02 -14.05
C ASP A 148 3.78 0.44 -13.07
N GLY A 149 5.00 -0.06 -13.26
CA GLY A 149 6.11 0.25 -12.37
C GLY A 149 6.07 -0.46 -11.01
N CYS A 150 5.09 -1.33 -10.76
CA CYS A 150 5.01 -2.19 -9.57
C CYS A 150 5.21 -3.68 -9.91
N THR A 151 5.84 -4.43 -9.01
CA THR A 151 5.98 -5.88 -9.15
C THR A 151 4.68 -6.60 -8.81
N LYS A 152 4.50 -7.82 -9.33
CA LYS A 152 3.45 -8.71 -8.84
C LYS A 152 3.60 -8.95 -7.33
N PRO A 153 2.51 -9.03 -6.56
CA PRO A 153 2.57 -9.24 -5.13
C PRO A 153 3.05 -10.66 -4.81
N ILE A 154 3.98 -10.77 -3.86
CA ILE A 154 4.53 -12.02 -3.37
C ILE A 154 3.93 -12.28 -1.99
N PHE A 155 3.16 -13.37 -1.86
CA PHE A 155 2.61 -13.76 -0.56
C PHE A 155 3.70 -14.38 0.33
N LYS A 156 3.88 -13.84 1.54
CA LYS A 156 4.77 -14.38 2.56
C LYS A 156 3.93 -15.07 3.64
N SER A 157 3.83 -16.40 3.55
CA SER A 157 3.00 -17.19 4.46
C SER A 157 3.40 -17.06 5.94
N SER A 158 4.69 -16.91 6.24
CA SER A 158 5.19 -16.70 7.60
C SER A 158 4.75 -15.38 8.23
N LEU A 159 4.36 -14.41 7.41
CA LEU A 159 3.96 -13.05 7.82
C LEU A 159 2.49 -12.75 7.50
N ASP A 160 1.80 -13.69 6.83
CA ASP A 160 0.41 -13.57 6.41
C ASP A 160 0.11 -12.24 5.68
N ARG A 161 0.97 -11.90 4.71
CA ARG A 161 0.88 -10.65 3.96
C ARG A 161 1.50 -10.73 2.58
N TYR A 162 1.20 -9.74 1.75
CA TYR A 162 1.79 -9.55 0.43
C TYR A 162 2.89 -8.50 0.45
N GLU A 163 3.93 -8.73 -0.34
CA GLU A 163 5.06 -7.81 -0.52
C GLU A 163 5.24 -7.48 -1.99
N CYS A 164 5.55 -6.23 -2.29
CA CYS A 164 5.84 -5.77 -3.63
C CYS A 164 6.80 -4.60 -3.64
N ARG A 165 7.35 -4.32 -4.82
CA ARG A 165 8.25 -3.18 -5.07
C ARG A 165 7.67 -2.30 -6.16
N CYS A 166 7.73 -0.99 -6.00
CA CYS A 166 7.34 -0.02 -7.01
C CYS A 166 8.48 0.97 -7.29
N ASN A 167 8.51 1.52 -8.51
CA ASN A 167 9.59 2.40 -8.97
C ASN A 167 9.29 3.91 -8.86
N HIS A 168 8.24 4.28 -8.11
CA HIS A 168 7.73 5.64 -7.99
C HIS A 168 7.07 5.82 -6.62
N THR A 169 6.60 7.03 -6.30
CA THR A 169 5.87 7.34 -5.06
C THR A 169 4.57 8.04 -5.38
N THR A 170 3.48 7.56 -4.78
CA THR A 170 2.11 8.03 -5.00
C THR A 170 1.22 7.40 -3.91
N THR A 171 -0.04 7.13 -4.22
CA THR A 171 -0.98 6.35 -3.41
C THR A 171 -0.99 4.89 -3.86
N PHE A 172 -0.72 3.97 -2.94
CA PHE A 172 -0.63 2.53 -3.17
C PHE A 172 -1.66 1.74 -2.36
N ALA A 173 -2.10 0.61 -2.91
CA ALA A 173 -2.87 -0.39 -2.20
C ALA A 173 -2.67 -1.78 -2.80
N LEU A 174 -2.97 -2.80 -2.01
CA LEU A 174 -3.28 -4.12 -2.55
C LEU A 174 -4.75 -4.11 -3.00
N VAL A 175 -4.96 -4.45 -4.27
CA VAL A 175 -6.31 -4.58 -4.84
C VAL A 175 -6.53 -6.00 -5.33
N TRP A 176 -7.79 -6.38 -5.49
CA TRP A 176 -8.17 -7.65 -6.08
C TRP A 176 -9.25 -7.44 -7.14
N LEU A 177 -9.22 -8.31 -8.16
CA LEU A 177 -10.29 -8.35 -9.14
C LEU A 177 -11.33 -9.39 -8.71
N PRO A 178 -12.59 -9.01 -8.50
CA PRO A 178 -13.65 -9.97 -8.34
C PRO A 178 -13.73 -10.84 -9.58
N LYS A 179 -13.67 -12.16 -9.39
CA LYS A 179 -14.15 -13.05 -10.44
C LYS A 179 -15.60 -12.68 -10.62
N SER A 180 -15.95 -12.06 -11.76
CA SER A 180 -17.34 -12.08 -12.17
C SER A 180 -17.73 -13.54 -12.14
N HIS A 181 -18.81 -13.86 -11.43
CA HIS A 181 -19.49 -15.09 -11.75
C HIS A 181 -19.73 -14.98 -13.25
N LEU A 182 -19.06 -15.82 -14.04
CA LEU A 182 -19.57 -16.14 -15.36
C LEU A 182 -20.97 -16.65 -15.07
N THR A 183 -21.98 -15.77 -15.13
CA THR A 183 -23.29 -16.18 -15.58
C THR A 183 -23.00 -16.77 -16.93
N ARG A 184 -22.79 -18.09 -16.94
CA ARG A 184 -22.86 -18.90 -18.13
C ARG A 184 -24.21 -18.50 -18.70
N TYR A 185 -24.20 -17.67 -19.74
CA TYR A 185 -25.39 -17.41 -20.52
C TYR A 185 -25.73 -18.78 -21.10
N LEU A 186 -26.60 -19.51 -20.39
CA LEU A 186 -27.22 -20.71 -20.91
C LEU A 186 -27.99 -20.20 -22.13
N ASN A 187 -27.46 -20.49 -23.30
CA ASN A 187 -28.19 -20.22 -24.51
C ASN A 187 -29.23 -21.34 -24.68
N SER A 188 -30.18 -21.13 -25.58
CA SER A 188 -31.24 -22.12 -25.86
C SER A 188 -30.70 -23.48 -26.33
N GLN A 189 -29.42 -23.60 -26.68
CA GLN A 189 -28.79 -24.87 -27.06
C GLN A 189 -28.42 -25.73 -25.84
N ASP A 190 -28.20 -25.12 -24.67
CA ASP A 190 -27.90 -25.86 -23.42
C ASP A 190 -29.15 -26.52 -22.79
N ILE A 191 -30.36 -26.16 -23.24
CA ILE A 191 -31.64 -26.72 -22.74
C ILE A 191 -32.04 -27.99 -23.50
N ALA A 192 -31.51 -28.22 -24.71
CA ALA A 192 -31.94 -29.30 -25.59
C ALA A 192 -31.17 -30.64 -25.41
N SER A 193 -30.48 -30.83 -24.28
CA SER A 193 -29.72 -32.07 -23.99
C SER A 193 -30.16 -32.75 -22.68
N LEU A 194 -31.40 -32.55 -22.25
CA LEU A 194 -32.06 -33.34 -21.21
C LEU A 194 -33.02 -34.36 -21.83
#